data_AF-A0A2P6FQ92-F1
#
_entry.id   AF-A0A2P6FQ92-F1
#
_cell.length_a   1.000
_cell.length_b   1.000
_cell.length_c   1.000
_cell.angle_alpha   90.00
_cell.angle_beta   90.00
_cell.angle_gamma   90.00
#
_symmetry.space_group_name_H-M   'P 1'
#
loop_
_entity.id
_entity.type
_entity.pdbx_description
1 polymer ?
#
loop_
_entity_poly.entity_id
_entity_poly.type
_entity_poly.pdbx_seq_one_letter_code
_entity_poly.pdbx_strand_id
1 'polypeptide(L)'
;FKASETGIISELELNEAKALMPEEVYEAEFECSFDSAAIGSIYAKGLNKAEEEKRITKVPYETGIKVNTYWDLGMADKTAIWFVQQKGSAFHIIDYYEDSGESLEYYTTVLDEKKYIYDTHYLPHDANVRELGTGVSRVETAQSLGMRTSIVPKLSVEDGINAVRMVLSRCWFDHEKTKHGLDALRQYRWASNERGELKNKTVHDWTSHASDAFRYFAVGNNQSSEWTTKLKYNNAGII
;
A
#
# COMPACT_ATOMS: atom_id res chain seq x y z
N PHE A 1 17.23 29.72 2.29
CA PHE A 1 18.62 29.21 2.31
C PHE A 1 18.60 27.95 3.15
N LYS A 2 19.32 26.90 2.74
CA LYS A 2 19.31 25.65 3.48
C LYS A 2 19.85 25.88 4.89
N ALA A 3 19.17 25.37 5.90
CA ALA A 3 19.60 25.50 7.29
C ALA A 3 21.04 24.98 7.46
N SER A 4 21.36 23.86 6.80
CA SER A 4 22.69 23.24 6.72
C SER A 4 23.79 24.16 6.17
N GLU A 5 23.44 25.13 5.32
CA GLU A 5 24.38 26.07 4.69
C GLU A 5 24.46 27.40 5.45
N THR A 6 23.53 27.67 6.37
CA THR A 6 23.44 28.96 7.07
C THR A 6 24.31 29.06 8.32
N GLY A 7 24.61 27.93 8.97
CA GLY A 7 25.31 27.89 10.26
C GLY A 7 24.54 28.51 11.43
N ILE A 8 23.24 28.81 11.26
CA ILE A 8 22.38 29.42 12.29
C ILE A 8 21.91 28.36 13.30
N ILE A 9 21.59 27.16 12.81
CA ILE A 9 21.19 26.01 13.62
C ILE A 9 22.43 25.12 13.80
N SER A 10 22.65 24.61 15.00
CA SER A 10 23.81 23.76 15.25
C SER A 10 23.72 22.43 14.51
N GLU A 11 24.87 21.85 14.16
CA GLU A 11 24.89 20.52 13.52
C GLU A 11 24.26 19.43 14.40
N LEU A 12 24.34 19.57 15.72
CA LEU A 12 23.70 18.67 16.66
C LEU A 12 22.17 18.72 16.52
N GLU A 13 21.59 19.93 16.54
CA GLU A 13 20.15 20.13 16.38
C GLU A 13 19.64 19.66 15.00
N LEU A 14 20.41 19.90 13.94
CA LEU A 14 20.06 19.39 12.60
C LEU A 14 20.05 17.85 12.55
N ASN A 15 21.03 17.20 13.18
CA ASN A 15 21.09 15.74 13.24
C ASN A 15 19.97 15.15 14.11
N GLU A 16 19.63 15.81 15.22
CA GLU A 16 18.48 15.42 16.06
C GLU A 16 17.15 15.58 15.32
N ALA A 17 16.94 16.70 14.63
CA ALA A 17 15.76 16.93 13.80
C ALA A 17 15.64 15.87 12.69
N LYS A 18 16.74 15.54 12.01
CA LYS A 18 16.79 14.49 10.99
C LYS A 18 16.48 13.09 11.53
N ALA A 19 16.78 12.83 12.80
CA ALA A 19 16.46 11.56 13.45
C ALA A 19 15.00 11.48 13.94
N LEU A 20 14.40 12.63 14.28
CA LEU A 20 13.06 12.72 14.85
C LEU A 20 11.96 12.92 13.80
N MET A 21 12.32 13.35 12.59
CA MET A 21 11.37 13.71 11.54
C MET A 21 11.57 12.83 10.28
N PRO A 22 10.50 12.50 9.54
CA PRO A 22 10.63 11.88 8.22
C PRO A 22 11.52 12.70 7.28
N GLU A 23 12.25 12.03 6.38
CA GLU A 23 13.20 12.66 5.46
C GLU A 23 12.58 13.81 4.66
N GLU A 24 11.35 13.64 4.16
CA GLU A 24 10.65 14.65 3.36
C GLU A 24 10.21 15.85 4.20
N VAL A 25 9.94 15.63 5.49
CA VAL A 25 9.63 16.70 6.45
C VAL A 25 10.89 17.52 6.72
N TYR A 26 12.01 16.84 6.97
CA TYR A 26 13.30 17.49 7.17
C TYR A 26 13.75 18.28 5.92
N GLU A 27 13.67 17.67 4.73
CA GLU A 27 14.05 18.33 3.47
C GLU A 27 13.18 19.57 3.18
N ALA A 28 11.87 19.52 3.49
CA ALA A 28 10.98 20.67 3.31
C ALA A 28 11.23 21.78 4.35
N GLU A 29 11.30 21.44 5.64
CA GLU A 29 11.37 22.41 6.74
C GLU A 29 12.77 23.01 6.94
N PHE A 30 13.83 22.20 6.85
CA PHE A 30 15.20 22.63 7.12
C PHE A 30 16.01 22.92 5.85
N GLU A 31 15.82 22.15 4.78
CA GLU A 31 16.60 22.32 3.54
C GLU A 31 15.88 23.22 2.50
N CYS A 32 14.65 23.67 2.78
CA CYS A 32 13.83 24.46 1.86
C CYS A 32 13.77 23.83 0.44
N SER A 33 13.71 22.50 0.37
CA SER A 33 13.60 21.77 -0.89
C SER A 33 12.17 21.89 -1.42
N PHE A 34 11.99 22.62 -2.51
CA PHE A 34 10.71 22.79 -3.22
C PHE A 34 10.62 21.86 -4.44
N ASP A 35 11.39 20.77 -4.45
CA ASP A 35 11.39 19.86 -5.59
C ASP A 35 9.96 19.38 -5.86
N SER A 36 9.57 19.42 -7.13
CA SER A 36 8.19 19.49 -7.69
C SER A 36 7.16 18.42 -7.28
N ALA A 37 7.49 17.54 -6.34
CA ALA A 37 6.54 16.75 -5.59
C ALA A 37 5.85 17.63 -4.55
N ALA A 38 4.52 17.55 -4.44
CA ALA A 38 3.76 18.27 -3.42
C ALA A 38 4.46 18.21 -2.06
N ILE A 39 4.65 19.36 -1.41
CA ILE A 39 5.32 19.47 -0.10
C ILE A 39 4.81 18.36 0.83
N GLY A 40 5.71 17.52 1.32
CA GLY A 40 5.39 16.40 2.22
C GLY A 40 4.90 15.10 1.56
N SER A 41 4.98 14.96 0.22
CA SER A 41 4.66 13.69 -0.47
C SER A 41 5.62 12.58 -0.06
N ILE A 42 5.08 11.45 0.36
CA ILE A 42 5.83 10.36 1.01
C ILE A 42 6.56 9.48 -0.01
N TYR A 43 5.97 9.26 -1.19
CA TYR A 43 6.47 8.28 -2.16
C TYR A 43 6.97 8.90 -3.46
N ALA A 44 6.83 10.22 -3.66
CA ALA A 44 7.17 10.86 -4.92
C ALA A 44 8.63 10.64 -5.35
N LYS A 45 9.60 10.73 -4.43
CA LYS A 45 11.03 10.46 -4.73
C LYS A 45 11.26 9.06 -5.30
N GLY A 46 10.59 8.05 -4.71
CA GLY A 46 10.68 6.66 -5.18
C GLY A 46 10.00 6.43 -6.53
N LEU A 47 8.89 7.14 -6.79
CA LEU A 47 8.15 7.06 -8.05
C LEU A 47 8.83 7.81 -9.20
N ASN A 48 9.42 8.98 -8.93
CA ASN A 48 10.23 9.72 -9.90
C ASN A 48 11.42 8.87 -10.35
N LYS A 49 12.11 8.22 -9.42
CA LYS A 49 13.16 7.25 -9.73
C LYS A 49 12.64 6.08 -10.57
N ALA A 50 11.42 5.60 -10.30
CA ALA A 50 10.81 4.54 -11.11
C ALA A 50 10.51 4.99 -12.55
N GLU A 51 10.15 6.26 -12.77
CA GLU A 51 9.99 6.83 -14.10
C GLU A 51 11.32 7.00 -14.83
N GLU A 52 12.34 7.56 -14.16
CA GLU A 52 13.69 7.73 -14.70
C GLU A 52 14.30 6.39 -15.13
N GLU A 53 14.09 5.34 -14.32
CA GLU A 53 14.54 3.97 -14.60
C GLU A 53 13.60 3.21 -15.56
N LYS A 54 12.55 3.85 -16.10
CA LYS A 54 11.56 3.27 -17.02
C LYS A 54 10.85 2.02 -16.48
N ARG A 55 10.67 1.95 -15.16
CA ARG A 55 9.92 0.89 -14.47
C ARG A 55 8.41 1.12 -14.48
N ILE A 56 7.96 2.36 -14.73
CA ILE A 56 6.58 2.66 -15.09
C ILE A 56 6.45 2.53 -16.61
N THR A 57 5.86 1.42 -17.07
CA THR A 57 5.90 1.02 -18.48
C THR A 57 4.71 0.11 -18.81
N LYS A 58 4.68 -0.52 -19.98
CA LYS A 58 3.71 -1.57 -20.27
C LYS A 58 4.12 -2.86 -19.57
N VAL A 59 3.28 -3.36 -18.67
CA VAL A 59 3.54 -4.59 -17.91
C VAL A 59 2.42 -5.60 -18.19
N PRO A 60 2.59 -6.46 -19.22
CA PRO A 60 1.56 -7.42 -19.57
C PRO A 60 1.39 -8.49 -18.49
N TYR A 61 0.15 -8.94 -18.32
CA TYR A 61 -0.19 -10.11 -17.52
C TYR A 61 0.42 -11.37 -18.13
N GLU A 62 1.14 -12.15 -17.32
CA GLU A 62 1.71 -13.43 -17.72
C GLU A 62 0.94 -14.61 -17.10
N THR A 63 0.32 -15.46 -17.91
CA THR A 63 -0.51 -16.57 -17.44
C THR A 63 0.24 -17.64 -16.66
N GLY A 64 1.55 -17.80 -16.89
CA GLY A 64 2.40 -18.73 -16.15
C GLY A 64 2.68 -18.31 -14.70
N ILE A 65 2.31 -17.09 -14.31
CA ILE A 65 2.60 -16.54 -12.99
C ILE A 65 1.27 -16.17 -12.34
N LYS A 66 1.04 -16.69 -11.14
CA LYS A 66 -0.18 -16.36 -10.41
C LYS A 66 -0.14 -14.92 -9.87
N VAL A 67 -1.32 -14.34 -9.70
CA VAL A 67 -1.50 -12.97 -9.23
C VAL A 67 -1.86 -12.97 -7.75
N ASN A 68 -1.06 -12.26 -6.96
CA ASN A 68 -1.41 -11.91 -5.59
C ASN A 68 -2.16 -10.58 -5.59
N THR A 69 -3.14 -10.44 -4.71
CA THR A 69 -3.88 -9.17 -4.57
C THR A 69 -3.78 -8.64 -3.17
N TYR A 70 -3.74 -7.31 -3.03
CA TYR A 70 -3.59 -6.63 -1.75
C TYR A 70 -4.70 -5.60 -1.61
N TRP A 71 -5.45 -5.71 -0.52
CA TRP A 71 -6.73 -5.04 -0.35
C TRP A 71 -6.66 -4.03 0.78
N ASP A 72 -7.23 -2.85 0.57
CA ASP A 72 -7.74 -1.99 1.63
C ASP A 72 -9.26 -2.03 1.58
N LEU A 73 -9.92 -2.42 2.67
CA LEU A 73 -11.38 -2.66 2.69
C LEU A 73 -12.12 -1.54 3.45
N GLY A 74 -12.55 -0.50 2.74
CA GLY A 74 -13.45 0.53 3.28
C GLY A 74 -14.91 0.11 3.17
N MET A 75 -15.67 0.13 4.28
CA MET A 75 -17.12 -0.19 4.26
C MET A 75 -18.02 1.03 4.12
N ALA A 76 -17.60 2.16 4.70
CA ALA A 76 -18.21 3.48 4.46
C ALA A 76 -17.44 4.26 3.37
N ASP A 77 -16.30 3.72 2.95
CA ASP A 77 -15.32 4.36 2.08
C ASP A 77 -15.02 3.46 0.87
N LYS A 78 -13.88 3.69 0.22
CA LYS A 78 -13.47 2.93 -0.96
C LYS A 78 -12.73 1.66 -0.56
N THR A 79 -12.87 0.63 -1.40
CA THR A 79 -12.00 -0.54 -1.40
C THR A 79 -11.00 -0.41 -2.53
N ALA A 80 -9.71 -0.58 -2.22
CA ALA A 80 -8.62 -0.53 -3.20
C ALA A 80 -7.94 -1.90 -3.30
N ILE A 81 -7.59 -2.30 -4.53
CA ILE A 81 -6.99 -3.60 -4.84
C ILE A 81 -5.80 -3.41 -5.78
N TRP A 82 -4.62 -3.83 -5.33
CA TRP A 82 -3.42 -3.94 -6.16
C TRP A 82 -3.22 -5.36 -6.65
N PHE A 83 -2.89 -5.53 -7.94
CA PHE A 83 -2.65 -6.83 -8.57
C PHE A 83 -1.17 -7.00 -8.89
N VAL A 84 -0.53 -8.02 -8.30
CA VAL A 84 0.93 -8.16 -8.34
C VAL A 84 1.35 -9.56 -8.77
N GLN A 85 2.27 -9.62 -9.74
CA GLN A 85 3.01 -10.81 -10.14
C GLN A 85 4.47 -10.69 -9.71
N GLN A 86 4.98 -11.68 -8.96
CA GLN A 86 6.39 -11.72 -8.62
C GLN A 86 7.17 -12.47 -9.70
N LYS A 87 8.13 -11.79 -10.34
CA LYS A 87 9.05 -12.39 -11.33
C LYS A 87 10.48 -12.31 -10.78
N GLY A 88 10.94 -13.42 -10.22
CA GLY A 88 12.21 -13.45 -9.48
C GLY A 88 12.20 -12.47 -8.31
N SER A 89 13.08 -11.48 -8.34
CA SER A 89 13.16 -10.43 -7.32
C SER A 89 12.27 -9.22 -7.61
N ALA A 90 11.74 -9.08 -8.82
CA ALA A 90 10.93 -7.93 -9.24
C ALA A 90 9.44 -8.16 -9.01
N PHE A 91 8.74 -7.12 -8.59
CA PHE A 91 7.28 -7.11 -8.46
C PHE A 91 6.69 -6.37 -9.65
N HIS A 92 5.82 -7.05 -10.39
CA HIS A 92 5.11 -6.51 -11.54
C HIS A 92 3.68 -6.20 -11.09
N ILE A 93 3.38 -4.92 -10.94
CA ILE A 93 2.07 -4.40 -10.60
C ILE A 93 1.33 -4.23 -11.92
N ILE A 94 0.46 -5.21 -12.21
CA ILE A 94 -0.16 -5.37 -13.53
C ILE A 94 -1.49 -4.63 -13.64
N ASP A 95 -2.10 -4.28 -12.52
CA ASP A 95 -3.44 -3.70 -12.48
C ASP A 95 -3.69 -3.03 -11.13
N TYR A 96 -4.64 -2.10 -11.13
CA TYR A 96 -5.16 -1.42 -9.95
C TYR A 96 -6.68 -1.27 -10.11
N TYR A 97 -7.41 -1.48 -9.02
CA TYR A 97 -8.85 -1.26 -9.01
C TYR A 97 -9.28 -0.61 -7.70
N GLU A 98 -10.19 0.36 -7.78
CA GLU A 98 -10.74 1.06 -6.63
C GLU A 98 -12.21 1.39 -6.89
N ASP A 99 -13.07 1.06 -5.94
CA ASP A 99 -14.49 1.43 -5.99
C ASP A 99 -15.08 1.54 -4.57
N SER A 100 -16.25 2.16 -4.41
CA SER A 100 -16.89 2.41 -3.10
C SER A 100 -18.24 1.73 -2.95
N GLY A 101 -18.56 1.31 -1.72
CA GLY A 101 -19.95 1.02 -1.32
C GLY A 101 -20.52 -0.33 -1.77
N GLU A 102 -19.67 -1.23 -2.27
CA GLU A 102 -20.08 -2.53 -2.80
C GLU A 102 -19.76 -3.69 -1.86
N SER A 103 -20.47 -4.81 -2.01
CA SER A 103 -20.26 -6.00 -1.19
C SER A 103 -19.05 -6.82 -1.65
N LEU A 104 -18.58 -7.77 -0.84
CA LEU A 104 -17.48 -8.66 -1.24
C LEU A 104 -17.83 -9.49 -2.49
N GLU A 105 -19.10 -9.86 -2.67
CA GLU A 105 -19.61 -10.57 -3.84
C GLU A 105 -19.44 -9.77 -5.13
N TYR A 106 -19.66 -8.44 -5.07
CA TYR A 106 -19.38 -7.55 -6.19
C TYR A 106 -17.90 -7.62 -6.57
N TYR A 107 -17.00 -7.46 -5.59
CA TYR A 107 -15.57 -7.52 -5.88
C TYR A 107 -15.13 -8.89 -6.39
N THR A 108 -15.74 -10.01 -5.96
CA THR A 108 -15.47 -11.32 -6.57
C THR A 108 -15.84 -11.37 -8.05
N THR A 109 -16.94 -10.73 -8.44
CA THR A 109 -17.33 -10.62 -9.85
C THR A 109 -16.30 -9.81 -10.64
N VAL A 110 -15.83 -8.68 -10.09
CA VAL A 110 -14.77 -7.88 -10.71
C VAL A 110 -13.46 -8.67 -10.90
N LEU A 111 -13.08 -9.50 -9.93
CA LEU A 111 -11.91 -10.38 -10.04
C LEU A 111 -12.10 -11.41 -11.17
N ASP A 112 -13.28 -12.04 -11.24
CA ASP A 112 -13.59 -13.03 -12.27
C ASP A 112 -13.59 -12.41 -13.68
N GLU A 113 -14.11 -11.19 -13.83
CA GLU A 113 -14.11 -10.44 -15.09
C GLU A 113 -12.70 -10.10 -15.59
N LYS A 114 -11.75 -9.88 -14.68
CA LYS A 114 -10.33 -9.63 -15.02
C LYS A 114 -9.63 -10.88 -15.57
N LYS A 115 -10.16 -12.08 -15.30
CA LYS A 115 -9.66 -13.38 -15.81
C LYS A 115 -8.18 -13.66 -15.50
N TYR A 116 -7.69 -13.15 -14.37
CA TYR A 116 -6.36 -13.50 -13.89
C TYR A 116 -6.40 -14.81 -13.09
N ILE A 117 -5.28 -15.55 -13.11
CA ILE A 117 -5.11 -16.73 -12.25
C ILE A 117 -4.57 -16.24 -10.90
N TYR A 118 -5.43 -16.21 -9.88
CA TYR A 118 -5.08 -15.74 -8.55
C TYR A 118 -4.36 -16.80 -7.72
N ASP A 119 -3.44 -16.37 -6.84
CA ASP A 119 -2.89 -17.24 -5.78
C ASP A 119 -3.46 -16.87 -4.42
N THR A 120 -3.10 -15.71 -3.88
CA THR A 120 -3.51 -15.29 -2.53
C THR A 120 -4.05 -13.86 -2.52
N HIS A 121 -5.15 -13.66 -1.80
CA HIS A 121 -5.77 -12.37 -1.53
C HIS A 121 -5.39 -11.92 -0.11
N TYR A 122 -4.55 -10.90 -0.02
CA TYR A 122 -4.06 -10.35 1.22
C TYR A 122 -5.01 -9.26 1.72
N LEU A 123 -5.70 -9.57 2.81
CA LEU A 123 -6.68 -8.70 3.44
C LEU A 123 -6.06 -7.97 4.65
N PRO A 124 -6.56 -6.78 4.99
CA PRO A 124 -6.08 -6.05 6.15
C PRO A 124 -6.44 -6.79 7.44
N HIS A 125 -5.64 -6.60 8.50
CA HIS A 125 -5.87 -7.23 9.80
C HIS A 125 -7.25 -6.93 10.41
N ASP A 126 -7.81 -5.76 10.13
CA ASP A 126 -9.15 -5.37 10.60
C ASP A 126 -10.28 -6.15 9.89
N ALA A 127 -10.02 -6.83 8.77
CA ALA A 127 -10.99 -7.66 8.07
C ALA A 127 -11.43 -8.90 8.87
N ASN A 128 -10.67 -9.28 9.90
CA ASN A 128 -10.99 -10.42 10.75
C ASN A 128 -11.98 -10.08 11.88
N VAL A 129 -12.32 -8.80 12.05
CA VAL A 129 -13.34 -8.38 13.01
C VAL A 129 -14.71 -8.82 12.52
N ARG A 130 -15.46 -9.51 13.38
CA ARG A 130 -16.84 -9.94 13.08
C ARG A 130 -17.77 -8.76 13.09
N GLU A 131 -18.63 -8.68 12.08
CA GLU A 131 -19.66 -7.64 12.03
C GLU A 131 -20.74 -7.92 13.08
N LEU A 132 -21.15 -6.88 13.82
CA LEU A 132 -22.16 -6.95 14.89
C LEU A 132 -23.53 -7.44 14.39
N GLY A 133 -23.82 -7.29 13.09
CA GLY A 133 -25.10 -7.69 12.49
C GLY A 133 -25.15 -9.15 12.02
N THR A 134 -24.11 -9.61 11.30
CA THR A 134 -24.10 -10.95 10.66
C THR A 134 -23.33 -11.99 11.48
N GLY A 135 -22.45 -11.57 12.40
CA GLY A 135 -21.64 -12.46 13.23
C GLY A 135 -20.50 -13.16 12.49
N VAL A 136 -20.29 -12.85 11.21
CA VAL A 136 -19.27 -13.43 10.31
C VAL A 136 -18.22 -12.36 10.02
N SER A 137 -16.94 -12.73 9.91
CA SER A 137 -15.88 -11.81 9.51
C SER A 137 -15.77 -11.70 7.99
N ARG A 138 -15.21 -10.61 7.48
CA ARG A 138 -15.01 -10.42 6.03
C ARG A 138 -14.11 -11.49 5.42
N VAL A 139 -13.16 -12.00 6.21
CA VAL A 139 -12.30 -13.12 5.82
C VAL A 139 -13.12 -14.39 5.62
N GLU A 140 -14.03 -14.70 6.55
CA GLU A 140 -14.91 -15.87 6.49
C GLU A 140 -15.84 -15.76 5.25
N THR A 141 -16.39 -14.58 4.97
CA THR A 141 -17.19 -14.33 3.76
C THR A 141 -16.37 -14.55 2.48
N ALA A 142 -15.19 -13.92 2.36
CA ALA A 142 -14.33 -14.08 1.18
C ALA A 142 -13.91 -15.56 0.95
N GLN A 143 -13.62 -16.30 2.03
CA GLN A 143 -13.33 -17.74 1.95
C GLN A 143 -14.54 -18.56 1.50
N SER A 144 -15.75 -18.20 1.94
CA SER A 144 -16.99 -18.87 1.51
C SER A 144 -17.27 -18.66 0.01
N LEU A 145 -16.81 -17.53 -0.55
CA LEU A 145 -16.85 -17.22 -1.99
C LEU A 145 -15.72 -17.90 -2.78
N GLY A 146 -14.89 -18.73 -2.13
CA GLY A 146 -13.81 -19.48 -2.78
C GLY A 146 -12.48 -18.75 -2.88
N MET A 147 -12.33 -17.56 -2.28
CA MET A 147 -11.07 -16.83 -2.29
C MET A 147 -10.06 -17.43 -1.31
N ARG A 148 -8.83 -17.67 -1.77
CA ARG A 148 -7.72 -18.01 -0.88
C ARG A 148 -7.19 -16.75 -0.21
N THR A 149 -7.55 -16.52 1.04
CA THR A 149 -7.20 -15.29 1.76
C THR A 149 -6.04 -15.47 2.74
N SER A 150 -5.30 -14.39 2.97
CA SER A 150 -4.31 -14.27 4.04
C SER A 150 -4.43 -12.91 4.72
N ILE A 151 -4.13 -12.83 6.01
CA ILE A 151 -4.16 -11.57 6.76
C ILE A 151 -2.77 -10.94 6.77
N VAL A 152 -2.70 -9.67 6.39
CA VAL A 152 -1.46 -8.89 6.51
C VAL A 152 -1.22 -8.51 7.97
N PRO A 153 0.00 -8.73 8.52
CA PRO A 153 0.34 -8.32 9.87
C PRO A 153 0.10 -6.82 10.11
N LYS A 154 -0.36 -6.48 11.32
CA LYS A 154 -0.49 -5.09 11.76
C LYS A 154 0.89 -4.51 12.04
N LEU A 155 1.32 -3.54 11.25
CA LEU A 155 2.50 -2.70 11.53
C LEU A 155 2.07 -1.25 11.82
N SER A 156 2.99 -0.48 12.40
CA SER A 156 2.82 0.96 12.49
C SER A 156 2.78 1.59 11.08
N VAL A 157 2.15 2.76 10.96
CA VAL A 157 2.08 3.47 9.68
C VAL A 157 3.48 3.82 9.17
N GLU A 158 4.38 4.23 10.06
CA GLU A 158 5.77 4.56 9.75
C GLU A 158 6.55 3.35 9.25
N ASP A 159 6.45 2.20 9.93
CA ASP A 159 7.12 0.96 9.51
C ASP A 159 6.62 0.50 8.14
N GLY A 160 5.32 0.60 7.90
CA GLY A 160 4.75 0.25 6.62
C GLY A 160 5.14 1.23 5.51
N ILE A 161 5.26 2.54 5.80
CA ILE A 161 5.81 3.53 4.85
C ILE A 161 7.26 3.17 4.48
N ASN A 162 8.08 2.81 5.47
CA ASN A 162 9.45 2.40 5.21
C ASN A 162 9.52 1.09 4.39
N ALA A 163 8.64 0.13 4.66
CA ALA A 163 8.52 -1.08 3.85
C ALA A 163 8.18 -0.73 2.38
N VAL A 164 7.26 0.23 2.16
CA VAL A 164 6.93 0.71 0.80
C VAL A 164 8.16 1.31 0.11
N ARG A 165 8.92 2.18 0.80
CA ARG A 165 10.14 2.77 0.25
C ARG A 165 11.14 1.71 -0.21
N MET A 166 11.30 0.64 0.58
CA MET A 166 12.21 -0.46 0.23
C MET A 166 11.71 -1.24 -1.00
N VAL A 167 10.41 -1.54 -1.06
CA VAL A 167 9.85 -2.38 -2.14
C VAL A 167 9.72 -1.62 -3.46
N LEU A 168 9.52 -0.29 -3.43
CA LEU A 168 9.35 0.55 -4.62
C LEU A 168 10.52 0.41 -5.60
N SER A 169 11.75 0.19 -5.11
CA SER A 169 12.94 -0.03 -5.94
C SER A 169 12.86 -1.29 -6.82
N ARG A 170 12.01 -2.25 -6.43
CA ARG A 170 11.80 -3.55 -7.10
C ARG A 170 10.50 -3.60 -7.91
N CYS A 171 9.72 -2.52 -7.88
CA CYS A 171 8.39 -2.46 -8.49
C CYS A 171 8.44 -1.98 -9.94
N TRP A 172 7.68 -2.67 -10.79
CA TRP A 172 7.37 -2.33 -12.17
C TRP A 172 5.88 -2.13 -12.29
N PHE A 173 5.45 -0.98 -12.78
CA PHE A 173 4.03 -0.60 -12.82
C PHE A 173 3.52 -0.57 -14.25
N ASP A 174 2.36 -1.18 -14.50
CA ASP A 174 1.65 -0.97 -15.75
C ASP A 174 1.12 0.46 -15.84
N HIS A 175 1.66 1.27 -16.74
CA HIS A 175 1.36 2.70 -16.83
C HIS A 175 -0.14 3.00 -17.01
N GLU A 176 -0.87 2.19 -17.79
CA GLU A 176 -2.29 2.47 -18.08
C GLU A 176 -3.18 1.96 -16.95
N LYS A 177 -3.02 0.70 -16.56
CA LYS A 177 -3.91 0.06 -15.58
C LYS A 177 -3.66 0.50 -14.16
N THR A 178 -2.46 1.00 -13.84
CA THR A 178 -2.12 1.47 -12.50
C THR A 178 -2.16 2.99 -12.35
N LYS A 179 -2.57 3.73 -13.40
CA LYS A 179 -2.52 5.20 -13.42
C LYS A 179 -3.14 5.84 -12.18
N HIS A 180 -4.38 5.47 -11.84
CA HIS A 180 -5.09 6.05 -10.68
C HIS A 180 -4.36 5.76 -9.36
N GLY A 181 -3.89 4.53 -9.17
CA GLY A 181 -3.12 4.16 -7.99
C GLY A 181 -1.75 4.87 -7.92
N LEU A 182 -1.08 5.06 -9.06
CA LEU A 182 0.17 5.85 -9.14
C LEU A 182 -0.07 7.31 -8.79
N ASP A 183 -1.14 7.92 -9.32
CA ASP A 183 -1.52 9.31 -9.01
C ASP A 183 -1.81 9.47 -7.51
N ALA A 184 -2.48 8.48 -6.90
CA ALA A 184 -2.70 8.44 -5.46
C ALA A 184 -1.38 8.35 -4.68
N LEU A 185 -0.48 7.43 -5.03
CA LEU A 185 0.83 7.30 -4.36
C LEU A 185 1.69 8.56 -4.51
N ARG A 186 1.61 9.29 -5.63
CA ARG A 186 2.32 10.57 -5.84
C ARG A 186 1.81 11.68 -4.93
N GLN A 187 0.51 11.70 -4.64
CA GLN A 187 -0.14 12.76 -3.87
C GLN A 187 -0.29 12.44 -2.37
N TYR A 188 -0.01 11.19 -1.98
CA TYR A 188 -0.02 10.76 -0.59
C TYR A 188 1.06 11.48 0.21
N ARG A 189 0.64 12.19 1.26
CA ARG A 189 1.47 13.16 1.98
C ARG A 189 1.26 13.14 3.49
N TRP A 190 2.25 13.64 4.21
CA TRP A 190 2.14 13.95 5.64
C TRP A 190 1.14 15.10 5.85
N ALA A 191 0.34 15.02 6.91
CA ALA A 191 -0.61 16.07 7.25
C ALA A 191 0.14 17.27 7.83
N SER A 192 -0.15 18.49 7.37
CA SER A 192 0.37 19.72 7.95
C SER A 192 -0.64 20.40 8.87
N ASN A 193 -0.16 21.27 9.77
CA ASN A 193 -1.00 22.22 10.48
C ASN A 193 -1.20 23.51 9.67
N GLU A 194 -2.04 24.43 10.16
CA GLU A 194 -2.30 25.73 9.53
C GLU A 194 -1.05 26.63 9.42
N ARG A 195 0.01 26.31 10.17
CA ARG A 195 1.30 27.00 10.14
C ARG A 195 2.31 26.35 9.18
N GLY A 196 1.93 25.24 8.54
CA GLY A 196 2.78 24.50 7.60
C GLY A 196 3.67 23.42 8.23
N GLU A 197 3.64 23.24 9.55
CA GLU A 197 4.43 22.20 10.25
C GLU A 197 3.82 20.82 10.00
N LEU A 198 4.64 19.85 9.63
CA LEU A 198 4.19 18.50 9.30
C LEU A 198 3.99 17.66 10.58
N LYS A 199 2.91 16.87 10.60
CA LYS A 199 2.52 15.98 11.70
C LYS A 199 2.99 14.55 11.40
N ASN A 200 3.21 13.76 12.46
CA ASN A 200 3.44 12.31 12.36
C ASN A 200 2.15 11.52 12.03
N LYS A 201 1.30 12.07 11.17
CA LYS A 201 0.09 11.44 10.64
C LYS A 201 -0.02 11.79 9.17
N THR A 202 -0.47 10.84 8.38
CA THR A 202 -0.73 11.06 6.96
C THR A 202 -2.08 11.73 6.76
N VAL A 203 -2.24 12.42 5.64
CA VAL A 203 -3.55 12.96 5.25
C VAL A 203 -4.48 11.78 4.93
N HIS A 204 -5.66 11.80 5.53
CA HIS A 204 -6.74 10.89 5.16
C HIS A 204 -7.60 11.55 4.09
N ASP A 205 -7.29 11.27 2.82
CA ASP A 205 -8.04 11.73 1.65
C ASP A 205 -8.16 10.59 0.64
N TRP A 206 -8.57 10.90 -0.59
CA TRP A 206 -8.75 9.90 -1.65
C TRP A 206 -7.47 9.09 -1.96
N THR A 207 -6.29 9.57 -1.58
CA THR A 207 -5.00 8.88 -1.80
C THR A 207 -4.72 7.77 -0.78
N SER A 208 -5.44 7.75 0.33
CA SER A 208 -5.14 6.87 1.47
C SER A 208 -5.44 5.42 1.18
N HIS A 209 -6.56 5.09 0.53
CA HIS A 209 -6.93 3.70 0.25
C HIS A 209 -5.91 2.99 -0.65
N ALA A 210 -5.52 3.66 -1.75
CA ALA A 210 -4.48 3.16 -2.63
C ALA A 210 -3.15 2.94 -1.89
N SER A 211 -2.77 3.91 -1.06
CA SER A 211 -1.50 3.89 -0.31
C SER A 211 -1.50 2.85 0.81
N ASP A 212 -2.63 2.64 1.47
CA ASP A 212 -2.81 1.66 2.52
C ASP A 212 -2.80 0.23 1.95
N ALA A 213 -3.51 0.02 0.83
CA ALA A 213 -3.43 -1.24 0.09
C ALA A 213 -2.00 -1.54 -0.37
N PHE A 214 -1.26 -0.53 -0.82
CA PHE A 214 0.14 -0.69 -1.24
C PHE A 214 1.09 -0.94 -0.05
N ARG A 215 0.80 -0.35 1.11
CA ARG A 215 1.47 -0.65 2.37
C ARG A 215 1.27 -2.11 2.75
N TYR A 216 0.05 -2.63 2.62
CA TYR A 216 -0.21 -4.05 2.86
C TYR A 216 0.55 -4.96 1.89
N PHE A 217 0.71 -4.54 0.62
CA PHE A 217 1.61 -5.20 -0.33
C PHE A 217 3.06 -5.24 0.17
N ALA A 218 3.60 -4.10 0.59
CA ALA A 218 4.98 -4.04 1.06
C ALA A 218 5.20 -4.92 2.31
N VAL A 219 4.27 -4.91 3.25
CA VAL A 219 4.34 -5.69 4.49
C VAL A 219 4.15 -7.19 4.22
N GLY A 220 3.15 -7.55 3.43
CA GLY A 220 2.84 -8.94 3.10
C GLY A 220 3.97 -9.67 2.39
N ASN A 221 4.79 -8.96 1.61
CA ASN A 221 5.95 -9.54 0.92
C ASN A 221 7.25 -9.53 1.71
N ASN A 222 7.35 -8.72 2.77
CA ASN A 222 8.58 -8.65 3.57
C ASN A 222 8.69 -9.81 4.57
N GLN A 223 7.61 -10.59 4.75
CA GLN A 223 7.66 -11.83 5.53
C GLN A 223 7.91 -13.01 4.59
N SER A 224 9.04 -13.67 4.80
CA SER A 224 9.36 -14.95 4.20
C SER A 224 8.30 -15.99 4.59
N SER A 225 7.33 -16.27 3.73
CA SER A 225 6.54 -17.51 3.65
C SER A 225 6.24 -18.26 4.96
N GLU A 226 5.93 -17.59 6.07
CA GLU A 226 5.42 -18.27 7.27
C GLU A 226 3.91 -18.34 7.16
N TRP A 227 3.46 -19.41 6.50
CA TRP A 227 2.06 -19.83 6.41
C TRP A 227 1.51 -20.19 7.81
N THR A 228 1.22 -19.18 8.63
CA THR A 228 0.69 -19.36 9.99
C THR A 228 -0.83 -19.50 10.05
N THR A 229 -1.53 -19.37 8.92
CA THR A 229 -2.98 -19.63 8.87
C THR A 229 -3.24 -21.14 8.94
N LYS A 230 -3.40 -21.68 10.16
CA LYS A 230 -3.99 -23.02 10.36
C LYS A 230 -5.40 -23.01 9.75
N LEU A 231 -5.59 -23.74 8.65
CA LEU A 231 -6.91 -24.12 8.15
C LEU A 231 -7.66 -24.83 9.27
N LYS A 232 -8.64 -24.16 9.87
CA LYS A 232 -9.59 -24.80 10.78
C LYS A 232 -10.64 -25.50 9.93
N TYR A 233 -10.48 -26.80 9.72
CA TYR A 233 -11.58 -27.62 9.24
C TYR A 233 -12.67 -27.64 10.31
N ASN A 234 -13.90 -27.24 9.94
CA ASN A 234 -15.05 -27.54 10.79
C ASN A 234 -15.17 -29.07 10.88
N ASN A 235 -15.14 -29.61 12.09
CA ASN A 235 -15.55 -30.98 12.37
C ASN A 235 -17.07 -31.10 12.12
N ALA A 236 -17.49 -31.04 10.86
CA ALA A 236 -18.77 -31.59 10.45
C ALA A 236 -18.56 -33.11 10.42
N GLY A 237 -19.03 -33.75 11.49
CA GLY A 237 -18.73 -35.13 11.83
C GLY A 237 -18.95 -36.12 10.69
N ILE A 238 -17.97 -37.01 10.53
CA ILE A 238 -18.22 -38.35 10.02
C ILE A 238 -18.72 -39.16 11.22
N ILE A 239 -20.03 -39.43 11.26
CA ILE A 239 -20.63 -40.59 11.92
C ILE A 239 -21.73 -41.11 11.00
#